data_AF-A0A1C6KGI3-F1
#
_entry.id   AF-A0A1C6KGI3-F1
#
_cell.length_a   1.000
_cell.length_b   1.000
_cell.length_c   1.000
_cell.angle_alpha   90.00
_cell.angle_beta   90.00
_cell.angle_gamma   90.00
#
_symmetry.space_group_name_H-M   'P 1'
#
loop_
_entity.id
_entity.type
_entity.pdbx_description
1 polymer ?
#
loop_
_entity_poly.entity_id
_entity_poly.type
_entity_poly.pdbx_seq_one_letter_code
_entity_poly.pdbx_strand_id
1 'polypeptide(L)'
;MNYEFNLLLNDYTICPDTWGMTDESALFYRMYYICGGEAYLRKGERNIRLKKGYFYIFPLMNPYTLWQNKENPLEVLWFHVEIKMDFYTDFGVVKIEKDTVMYSLLKSIHYLTGQPEYQNEIVRLFDIFLTMLNEVLPLRKTNSRRMKSVIEYIDTHIGEELTVSQLADQAGMERSYFSRKFKSIFKMSPNRYILAKKMSEASKALANGATVYQASIVGGYTDEKAFARAFKKYMETTPSNYRKSHIEQP
;
A
#
# COMPACT_ATOMS: atom_id res chain seq x y z
N MET A 1 -0.54 4.75 20.58
CA MET A 1 -1.67 4.94 19.65
C MET A 1 -1.67 3.69 18.77
N ASN A 2 -2.64 2.78 18.90
CA ASN A 2 -2.68 1.59 18.04
C ASN A 2 -3.15 2.02 16.66
N TYR A 3 -2.24 2.06 15.70
CA TYR A 3 -2.64 2.15 14.30
C TYR A 3 -3.33 0.82 13.97
N GLU A 4 -4.60 0.85 13.60
CA GLU A 4 -5.20 -0.30 12.92
C GLU A 4 -4.55 -0.37 11.53
N PHE A 5 -3.50 -1.18 11.43
CA PHE A 5 -2.84 -1.51 10.18
C PHE A 5 -2.97 -3.00 9.90
N ASN A 6 -2.83 -3.36 8.63
CA ASN A 6 -2.68 -4.72 8.18
C ASN A 6 -1.38 -4.82 7.37
N LEU A 7 -0.44 -5.66 7.83
CA LEU A 7 0.77 -5.96 7.07
C LEU A 7 0.42 -6.98 6.00
N LEU A 8 0.29 -6.52 4.76
CA LEU A 8 -0.10 -7.35 3.63
C LEU A 8 1.02 -8.29 3.21
N LEU A 9 2.22 -7.73 3.04
CA LEU A 9 3.42 -8.45 2.61
C LEU A 9 4.66 -7.74 3.16
N ASN A 10 5.72 -8.51 3.36
CA ASN A 10 7.06 -7.99 3.57
C ASN A 10 8.09 -9.01 3.10
N ASP A 11 9.18 -8.52 2.53
CA ASP A 11 10.34 -9.37 2.26
C ASP A 11 11.64 -8.54 2.28
N TYR A 12 12.77 -9.24 2.24
CA TYR A 12 14.06 -8.68 1.88
C TYR A 12 14.42 -9.13 0.47
N THR A 13 14.87 -8.18 -0.36
CA THR A 13 15.22 -8.49 -1.74
C THR A 13 16.48 -7.76 -2.18
N ILE A 14 17.35 -8.48 -2.87
CA ILE A 14 18.37 -7.90 -3.75
C ILE A 14 17.74 -7.85 -5.14
N CYS A 15 17.41 -6.65 -5.60
CA CYS A 15 16.61 -6.45 -6.79
C CYS A 15 17.39 -6.88 -8.07
N PRO A 16 16.82 -7.74 -8.93
CA PRO A 16 17.47 -8.12 -10.19
C PRO A 16 17.54 -6.96 -11.17
N ASP A 17 18.47 -6.94 -12.12
CA ASP A 17 18.73 -5.81 -13.06
C ASP A 17 17.50 -5.31 -13.84
N THR A 18 16.47 -6.15 -13.97
CA THR A 18 15.19 -5.83 -14.61
C THR A 18 14.21 -5.11 -13.69
N TRP A 19 14.53 -4.94 -12.41
CA TRP A 19 13.65 -4.37 -11.41
C TRP A 19 13.40 -2.88 -11.65
N GLY A 20 12.12 -2.57 -11.75
CA GLY A 20 11.56 -1.24 -11.80
C GLY A 20 10.05 -1.36 -11.80
N MET A 21 9.36 -0.39 -11.23
CA MET A 21 7.91 -0.41 -11.14
C MET A 21 7.34 0.99 -11.35
N THR A 22 6.10 1.06 -11.84
CA THR A 22 5.31 2.29 -11.79
C THR A 22 4.06 2.00 -10.98
N ASP A 23 3.99 2.58 -9.79
CA ASP A 23 2.77 2.51 -8.99
C ASP A 23 1.87 3.66 -9.41
N GLU A 24 0.68 3.34 -9.93
CA GLU A 24 -0.26 4.37 -10.34
C GLU A 24 -1.32 4.66 -9.27
N SER A 25 -1.63 3.71 -8.38
CA SER A 25 -2.85 3.77 -7.55
C SER A 25 -2.95 2.82 -6.35
N ALA A 26 -1.85 2.25 -5.84
CA ALA A 26 -1.94 1.39 -4.67
C ALA A 26 -2.65 2.10 -3.49
N LEU A 27 -3.55 1.38 -2.82
CA LEU A 27 -4.20 1.74 -1.54
C LEU A 27 -3.51 1.11 -0.32
N PHE A 28 -2.32 0.56 -0.52
CA PHE A 28 -1.43 0.19 0.56
C PHE A 28 -0.15 1.03 0.46
N TYR A 29 0.38 1.39 1.61
CA TYR A 29 1.67 2.02 1.70
C TYR A 29 2.76 1.02 1.33
N ARG A 30 3.60 1.41 0.37
CA ARG A 30 4.93 0.80 0.25
C ARG A 30 5.85 1.50 1.23
N MET A 31 6.57 0.73 2.02
CA MET A 31 7.56 1.28 2.95
C MET A 31 8.87 0.53 2.80
N TYR A 32 9.95 1.23 2.45
CA TYR A 32 11.24 0.61 2.14
C TYR A 32 12.32 1.09 3.10
N TYR A 33 13.00 0.15 3.75
CA TYR A 33 14.27 0.38 4.38
C TYR A 33 15.40 -0.02 3.43
N ILE A 34 16.24 0.94 3.05
CA ILE A 34 17.33 0.70 2.09
C ILE A 34 18.55 0.13 2.83
N CYS A 35 18.83 -1.15 2.65
CA CYS A 35 19.95 -1.85 3.26
C CYS A 35 21.27 -1.62 2.50
N GLY A 36 21.17 -1.43 1.18
CA GLY A 36 22.29 -1.33 0.25
C GLY A 36 21.84 -0.93 -1.15
N GLY A 37 22.79 -0.83 -2.07
CA GLY A 37 22.49 -0.42 -3.44
C GLY A 37 22.05 1.03 -3.64
N GLU A 38 21.52 1.28 -4.83
CA GLU A 38 20.97 2.57 -5.23
C GLU A 38 19.65 2.41 -6.00
N ALA A 39 18.68 3.23 -5.63
CA ALA A 39 17.43 3.36 -6.38
C ALA A 39 16.99 4.80 -6.48
N TYR A 40 16.04 5.05 -7.37
CA TYR A 40 15.54 6.36 -7.71
C TYR A 40 14.03 6.34 -7.77
N LEU A 41 13.42 7.39 -7.23
CA LEU A 41 12.00 7.67 -7.27
C LEU A 41 11.76 8.86 -8.20
N ARG A 42 10.92 8.67 -9.22
CA ARG A 42 10.39 9.76 -10.05
C ARG A 42 8.98 10.08 -9.60
N LYS A 43 8.77 11.34 -9.21
CA LYS A 43 7.47 11.92 -8.88
C LYS A 43 7.30 13.23 -9.67
N GLY A 44 6.50 13.20 -10.72
CA GLY A 44 6.44 14.29 -11.70
C GLY A 44 7.80 14.49 -12.38
N GLU A 45 8.31 15.72 -12.38
CA GLU A 45 9.62 16.08 -12.97
C GLU A 45 10.80 15.84 -12.03
N ARG A 46 10.56 15.48 -10.76
CA ARG A 46 11.61 15.31 -9.77
C ARG A 46 12.07 13.87 -9.70
N ASN A 47 13.40 13.68 -9.71
CA ASN A 47 14.06 12.42 -9.41
C ASN A 47 14.72 12.51 -8.03
N ILE A 48 14.40 11.56 -7.15
CA ILE A 48 14.92 11.49 -5.79
C ILE A 48 15.73 10.21 -5.67
N ARG A 49 17.01 10.32 -5.29
CA ARG A 49 17.86 9.16 -5.00
C ARG A 49 17.54 8.61 -3.61
N LEU A 50 17.25 7.31 -3.54
CA LEU A 50 17.05 6.56 -2.31
C LEU A 50 18.42 6.12 -1.77
N LYS A 51 18.71 6.53 -0.53
CA LYS A 51 20.00 6.32 0.14
C LYS A 51 19.93 5.18 1.15
N LYS A 52 21.00 4.38 1.23
CA LYS A 52 21.24 3.40 2.29
C LYS A 52 21.06 3.99 3.69
N GLY A 53 20.44 3.23 4.58
CA GLY A 53 20.17 3.61 5.97
C GLY A 53 18.97 4.54 6.16
N TYR A 54 18.19 4.77 5.10
CA TYR A 54 16.95 5.55 5.18
C TYR A 54 15.74 4.64 5.03
N PHE A 55 14.67 5.03 5.73
CA PHE A 55 13.35 4.47 5.61
C PHE A 55 12.46 5.43 4.81
N TYR A 56 11.79 4.90 3.80
CA TYR A 56 10.93 5.66 2.89
C TYR A 56 9.50 5.16 3.00
N ILE A 57 8.54 6.07 3.10
CA ILE A 57 7.11 5.78 2.93
C ILE A 57 6.69 6.37 1.60
N PHE A 58 6.29 5.53 0.66
CA PHE A 58 5.88 6.00 -0.66
C PHE A 58 4.46 6.57 -0.62
N PRO A 59 4.18 7.59 -1.45
CA PRO A 59 2.85 8.16 -1.58
C PRO A 59 1.79 7.07 -1.81
N LEU A 60 0.73 7.10 -1.02
CA LEU A 60 -0.51 6.45 -1.41
C LEU A 60 -1.12 7.24 -2.55
N MET A 61 -1.80 6.56 -3.49
CA MET A 61 -2.79 7.22 -4.36
C MET A 61 -2.24 8.29 -5.32
N ASN A 62 -0.92 8.39 -5.45
CA ASN A 62 -0.23 9.37 -6.27
C ASN A 62 0.83 8.65 -7.12
N PRO A 63 0.77 8.72 -8.46
CA PRO A 63 1.65 7.93 -9.30
C PRO A 63 3.14 8.22 -9.07
N TYR A 64 3.95 7.16 -9.04
CA TYR A 64 5.40 7.28 -9.02
C TYR A 64 6.07 6.11 -9.74
N THR A 65 7.28 6.34 -10.25
CA THR A 65 8.12 5.29 -10.83
C THR A 65 9.34 5.06 -9.94
N LEU A 66 9.66 3.81 -9.68
CA LEU A 66 10.89 3.36 -9.03
C LEU A 66 11.75 2.58 -10.02
N TRP A 67 13.06 2.81 -9.98
CA TRP A 67 14.04 2.00 -10.70
C TRP A 67 15.35 1.99 -9.92
N GLN A 68 16.17 0.98 -10.19
CA GLN A 68 17.47 0.83 -9.55
C GLN A 68 18.65 1.22 -10.45
N ASN A 69 19.80 1.40 -9.83
CA ASN A 69 21.08 1.39 -10.51
C ASN A 69 21.48 -0.07 -10.82
N LYS A 70 21.70 -0.41 -12.09
CA LYS A 70 22.08 -1.77 -12.50
C LYS A 70 23.49 -2.16 -12.06
N GLU A 71 24.40 -1.20 -11.90
CA GLU A 71 25.77 -1.45 -11.45
C GLU A 71 25.86 -1.54 -9.92
N ASN A 72 24.83 -1.11 -9.21
CA ASN A 72 24.75 -1.13 -7.76
C ASN A 72 23.32 -1.52 -7.32
N PRO A 73 22.95 -2.80 -7.47
CA PRO A 73 21.58 -3.27 -7.29
C PRO A 73 21.02 -2.93 -5.91
N LEU A 74 19.76 -2.50 -5.89
CA LEU A 74 19.03 -2.15 -4.68
C LEU A 74 18.92 -3.37 -3.75
N GLU A 75 19.35 -3.20 -2.51
CA GLU A 75 19.11 -4.14 -1.42
C GLU A 75 18.09 -3.50 -0.46
N VAL A 76 16.91 -4.09 -0.33
CA VAL A 76 15.78 -3.45 0.34
C VAL A 76 15.01 -4.43 1.21
N LEU A 77 14.75 -4.02 2.45
CA LEU A 77 13.69 -4.59 3.28
C LEU A 77 12.42 -3.79 3.03
N TRP A 78 11.38 -4.42 2.48
CA TRP A 78 10.18 -3.75 2.03
C TRP A 78 8.93 -4.27 2.75
N PHE A 79 7.96 -3.37 2.90
CA PHE A 79 6.68 -3.63 3.55
C PHE A 79 5.55 -3.07 2.69
N HIS A 80 4.47 -3.85 2.54
CA HIS A 80 3.21 -3.41 1.99
C HIS A 80 2.18 -3.38 3.12
N VAL A 81 1.73 -2.18 3.47
CA VAL A 81 0.96 -1.93 4.68
C VAL A 81 -0.33 -1.24 4.31
N GLU A 82 -1.46 -1.83 4.64
CA GLU A 82 -2.71 -1.08 4.65
C GLU A 82 -2.86 -0.39 6.01
N ILE A 83 -3.06 0.92 6.00
CA ILE A 83 -3.39 1.71 7.19
C ILE A 83 -4.74 2.35 6.91
N LYS A 84 -5.60 2.51 7.92
CA LYS A 84 -6.87 3.22 7.76
C LYS A 84 -6.67 4.55 7.00
N MET A 85 -7.52 4.78 6.00
CA MET A 85 -7.36 5.85 5.01
C MET A 85 -7.54 7.27 5.58
N ASP A 86 -7.83 7.41 6.87
CA ASP A 86 -7.77 8.72 7.49
C ASP A 86 -6.33 9.23 7.57
N PHE A 87 -5.31 8.39 7.37
CA PHE A 87 -3.91 8.79 7.30
C PHE A 87 -3.41 9.03 5.87
N TYR A 88 -2.73 10.16 5.64
CA TYR A 88 -2.05 10.45 4.38
C TYR A 88 -0.60 10.95 4.59
N THR A 89 0.31 10.43 3.79
CA THR A 89 1.65 11.00 3.61
C THR A 89 1.99 11.11 2.13
N ASP A 90 2.49 12.27 1.71
CA ASP A 90 2.87 12.52 0.31
C ASP A 90 4.12 11.76 -0.11
N PHE A 91 5.11 11.71 0.75
CA PHE A 91 6.36 10.95 0.63
C PHE A 91 7.08 11.15 1.95
N GLY A 92 7.27 10.07 2.68
CA GLY A 92 7.93 10.07 3.97
C GLY A 92 9.39 9.66 3.83
N VAL A 93 10.29 10.35 4.50
CA VAL A 93 11.70 9.96 4.56
C VAL A 93 12.25 10.22 5.96
N VAL A 94 12.92 9.21 6.53
CA VAL A 94 13.63 9.33 7.79
C VAL A 94 14.93 8.55 7.72
N LYS A 95 16.00 9.07 8.33
CA LYS A 95 17.26 8.34 8.49
C LYS A 95 17.15 7.44 9.72
N ILE A 96 17.52 6.18 9.58
CA ILE A 96 17.56 5.23 10.69
C ILE A 96 19.00 5.10 11.18
N GLU A 97 19.27 5.61 12.38
CA GLU A 97 20.61 5.55 12.98
C GLU A 97 20.89 4.16 13.58
N LYS A 98 22.10 3.62 13.35
CA LYS A 98 22.46 2.22 13.66
C LYS A 98 22.33 1.82 15.14
N ASP A 99 22.47 2.78 16.06
CA ASP A 99 22.45 2.49 17.50
C ASP A 99 21.08 2.74 18.14
N THR A 100 20.03 2.80 17.33
CA THR A 100 18.65 3.06 17.79
C THR A 100 17.80 1.81 17.88
N VAL A 101 16.76 1.85 18.70
CA VAL A 101 15.75 0.79 18.78
C VAL A 101 15.09 0.54 17.41
N MET A 102 14.78 1.61 16.65
CA MET A 102 14.23 1.47 15.29
C MET A 102 15.13 0.66 14.36
N TYR A 103 16.45 0.87 14.41
CA TYR A 103 17.39 0.06 13.64
C TYR A 103 17.39 -1.40 14.08
N SER A 104 17.42 -1.65 15.40
CA SER A 104 17.40 -3.00 15.95
C SER A 104 16.13 -3.76 15.54
N LEU A 105 14.96 -3.10 15.57
CA LEU A 105 13.70 -3.69 15.11
C LEU A 105 13.75 -4.07 13.63
N LEU A 106 14.19 -3.16 12.76
CA LEU A 106 14.33 -3.45 11.33
C LEU A 106 15.34 -4.57 11.05
N LYS A 107 16.44 -4.60 11.81
CA LYS A 107 17.45 -5.67 11.71
C LYS A 107 16.87 -7.02 12.15
N SER A 108 16.10 -7.07 13.23
CA SER A 108 15.41 -8.28 13.68
C SER A 108 14.38 -8.74 12.65
N ILE A 109 13.56 -7.83 12.12
CA ILE A 109 12.61 -8.15 11.05
C ILE A 109 13.34 -8.71 9.83
N HIS A 110 14.40 -8.04 9.38
CA HIS A 110 15.22 -8.52 8.26
C HIS A 110 15.75 -9.94 8.47
N TYR A 111 16.23 -10.26 9.68
CA TYR A 111 16.72 -11.60 10.02
C TYR A 111 15.62 -12.67 9.97
N LEU A 112 14.40 -12.32 10.39
CA LEU A 112 13.26 -13.25 10.44
C LEU A 112 12.52 -13.37 9.10
N THR A 113 12.67 -12.39 8.23
CA THR A 113 11.98 -12.36 6.94
C THR A 113 12.38 -13.55 6.06
N GLY A 114 11.43 -14.08 5.28
CA GLY A 114 11.61 -15.30 4.47
C GLY A 114 11.39 -16.61 5.24
N GLN A 115 11.05 -16.54 6.54
CA GLN A 115 10.75 -17.69 7.39
C GLN A 115 9.28 -17.64 7.86
N PRO A 116 8.38 -18.44 7.26
CA PRO A 116 6.93 -18.34 7.50
C PRO A 116 6.50 -18.51 8.97
N GLU A 117 7.25 -19.28 9.75
CA GLU A 117 6.97 -19.53 11.17
C GLU A 117 7.07 -18.27 12.05
N TYR A 118 7.80 -17.24 11.60
CA TYR A 118 7.99 -15.99 12.35
C TYR A 118 7.07 -14.85 11.92
N GLN A 119 6.04 -15.12 11.11
CA GLN A 119 5.17 -14.07 10.58
C GLN A 119 4.51 -13.25 11.69
N ASN A 120 4.10 -13.89 12.79
CA ASN A 120 3.48 -13.20 13.92
C ASN A 120 4.46 -12.30 14.67
N GLU A 121 5.71 -12.74 14.82
CA GLU A 121 6.81 -11.98 15.43
C GLU A 121 7.15 -10.77 14.56
N ILE A 122 7.22 -10.94 13.24
CA ILE A 122 7.45 -9.85 12.28
C ILE A 122 6.36 -8.79 12.41
N VAL A 123 5.08 -9.18 12.43
CA VAL A 123 3.96 -8.25 12.59
C VAL A 123 4.07 -7.46 13.90
N ARG A 124 4.41 -8.13 15.01
CA ARG A 124 4.59 -7.45 16.32
C ARG A 124 5.78 -6.49 16.33
N LEU A 125 6.93 -6.90 15.78
CA LEU A 125 8.11 -6.04 15.68
C LEU A 125 7.82 -4.82 14.79
N PHE A 126 7.08 -5.02 13.71
CA PHE A 126 6.71 -3.97 12.78
C PHE A 126 5.70 -2.98 13.40
N ASP A 127 4.75 -3.45 14.21
CA ASP A 127 3.84 -2.58 14.97
C ASP A 127 4.60 -1.63 15.92
N ILE A 128 5.56 -2.19 16.68
CA ILE A 128 6.42 -1.39 17.55
C ILE A 128 7.22 -0.38 16.72
N PHE A 129 7.79 -0.81 15.59
CA PHE A 129 8.52 0.08 14.69
C PHE A 129 7.64 1.20 14.14
N LEU A 130 6.43 0.90 13.65
CA LEU A 130 5.48 1.89 13.14
C LEU A 130 5.06 2.90 14.21
N THR A 131 4.88 2.44 15.45
CA THR A 131 4.56 3.31 16.59
C THR A 131 5.67 4.33 16.79
N MET A 132 6.94 3.90 16.79
CA MET A 132 8.09 4.80 16.91
C MET A 132 8.26 5.70 15.69
N LEU A 133 8.05 5.16 14.49
CA LEU A 133 8.16 5.91 13.23
C LEU A 133 7.19 7.09 13.21
N ASN A 134 5.98 6.91 13.72
CA ASN A 134 4.99 7.98 13.75
C ASN A 134 5.39 9.17 14.65
N GLU A 135 6.22 8.95 15.68
CA GLU A 135 6.71 10.05 16.53
C GLU A 135 7.64 10.99 15.75
N VAL A 136 8.42 10.44 14.81
CA VAL A 136 9.41 11.19 14.01
C VAL A 136 8.90 11.61 12.64
N LEU A 137 7.92 10.87 12.10
CA LEU A 137 7.32 11.07 10.79
C LEU A 137 5.80 10.90 10.89
N PRO A 138 5.08 11.91 11.39
CA PRO A 138 3.67 11.78 11.70
C PRO A 138 2.83 11.54 10.45
N LEU A 139 2.11 10.42 10.43
CA LEU A 139 1.09 10.15 9.42
C LEU A 139 -0.07 11.13 9.64
N ARG A 140 -0.41 11.97 8.66
CA ARG A 140 -1.40 13.04 8.86
C ARG A 140 -2.80 12.48 8.82
N LYS A 141 -3.61 12.75 9.85
CA LYS A 141 -5.05 12.44 9.83
C LYS A 141 -5.84 13.47 9.03
N THR A 142 -6.80 13.03 8.22
CA THR A 142 -7.85 13.91 7.70
C THR A 142 -8.77 14.32 8.85
N ASN A 143 -8.92 15.63 9.04
CA ASN A 143 -9.86 16.19 10.03
C ASN A 143 -11.29 16.34 9.47
N SER A 144 -11.54 15.94 8.21
CA SER A 144 -12.85 16.08 7.58
C SER A 144 -13.80 14.96 7.98
N ARG A 145 -14.70 15.23 8.94
CA ARG A 145 -15.77 14.30 9.35
C ARG A 145 -16.61 13.82 8.17
N ARG A 146 -16.92 14.69 7.20
CA ARG A 146 -17.68 14.35 5.99
C ARG A 146 -16.91 13.33 5.12
N MET A 147 -15.61 13.49 4.96
CA MET A 147 -14.82 12.52 4.19
C MET A 147 -14.65 11.20 4.93
N LYS A 148 -14.50 11.23 6.26
CA LYS A 148 -14.49 9.99 7.07
C LYS A 148 -15.77 9.18 6.84
N SER A 149 -16.93 9.83 6.93
CA SER A 149 -18.21 9.17 6.66
C SER A 149 -18.32 8.61 5.24
N VAL A 150 -17.77 9.29 4.24
CA VAL A 150 -17.72 8.76 2.86
C VAL A 150 -16.83 7.53 2.76
N ILE A 151 -15.65 7.52 3.41
CA ILE A 151 -14.77 6.35 3.41
C ILE A 151 -15.43 5.17 4.12
N GLU A 152 -16.04 5.40 5.29
CA GLU A 152 -16.81 4.40 6.03
C GLU A 152 -17.95 3.83 5.18
N TYR A 153 -18.66 4.69 4.44
CA TYR A 153 -19.71 4.27 3.52
C TYR A 153 -19.16 3.39 2.39
N ILE A 154 -18.02 3.75 1.79
CA ILE A 154 -17.36 2.93 0.76
C ILE A 154 -16.95 1.58 1.33
N ASP A 155 -16.33 1.56 2.51
CA ASP A 155 -15.83 0.33 3.13
C ASP A 155 -16.98 -0.64 3.45
N THR A 156 -18.11 -0.12 3.94
CA THR A 156 -19.31 -0.91 4.26
C THR A 156 -20.06 -1.43 3.03
N HIS A 157 -19.99 -0.75 1.88
CA HIS A 157 -20.75 -1.07 0.67
C HIS A 157 -19.84 -1.47 -0.51
N ILE A 158 -18.60 -1.89 -0.24
CA ILE A 158 -17.59 -2.11 -1.30
C ILE A 158 -17.98 -3.23 -2.29
N GLY A 159 -18.76 -4.21 -1.84
CA GLY A 159 -19.29 -5.30 -2.67
C GLY A 159 -20.41 -4.87 -3.63
N GLU A 160 -20.92 -3.65 -3.49
CA GLU A 160 -22.04 -3.13 -4.27
C GLU A 160 -21.58 -2.26 -5.46
N GLU A 161 -22.54 -1.84 -6.27
CA GLU A 161 -22.32 -0.83 -7.30
C GLU A 161 -22.36 0.57 -6.66
N LEU A 162 -21.18 1.13 -6.41
CA LEU A 162 -21.01 2.48 -5.87
C LEU A 162 -20.85 3.51 -6.98
N THR A 163 -21.64 4.58 -6.90
CA THR A 163 -21.56 5.72 -7.81
C THR A 163 -21.02 6.97 -7.12
N VAL A 164 -20.37 7.84 -7.88
CA VAL A 164 -19.91 9.15 -7.37
C VAL A 164 -21.07 10.01 -6.84
N SER A 165 -22.29 9.83 -7.36
CA SER A 165 -23.46 10.57 -6.88
C SER A 165 -23.82 10.18 -5.45
N GLN A 166 -23.93 8.87 -5.18
CA GLN A 166 -24.20 8.36 -3.82
C GLN A 166 -23.16 8.85 -2.81
N LEU A 167 -21.88 8.85 -3.18
CA LEU A 167 -20.82 9.37 -2.30
C LEU A 167 -20.91 10.88 -2.07
N ALA A 168 -21.36 11.64 -3.08
CA ALA A 168 -21.57 13.07 -2.95
C ALA A 168 -22.77 13.38 -2.04
N ASP A 169 -23.86 12.61 -2.19
CA ASP A 169 -25.05 12.69 -1.34
C ASP A 169 -24.71 12.34 0.11
N GLN A 170 -23.93 11.28 0.34
CA GLN A 170 -23.39 10.91 1.65
C GLN A 170 -22.56 12.03 2.29
N ALA A 171 -21.83 12.81 1.47
CA ALA A 171 -21.05 13.96 1.92
C ALA A 171 -21.89 15.24 2.11
N GLY A 172 -23.16 15.25 1.69
CA GLY A 172 -24.00 16.45 1.60
C GLY A 172 -23.39 17.50 0.65
N MET A 173 -22.91 17.07 -0.52
CA MET A 173 -22.21 17.90 -1.50
C MET A 173 -22.76 17.70 -2.90
N GLU A 174 -22.75 18.74 -3.72
CA GLU A 174 -22.95 18.59 -5.17
C GLU A 174 -21.81 17.72 -5.78
N ARG A 175 -22.17 16.84 -6.72
CA ARG A 175 -21.29 15.80 -7.29
C ARG A 175 -19.94 16.32 -7.80
N SER A 176 -19.93 17.45 -8.51
CA SER A 176 -18.73 18.05 -9.08
C SER A 176 -17.84 18.66 -7.99
N TYR A 177 -18.44 19.36 -7.03
CA TYR A 177 -17.73 19.85 -5.85
C TYR A 177 -17.13 18.71 -5.02
N PHE A 178 -17.92 17.66 -4.73
CA PHE A 178 -17.45 16.45 -4.07
C PHE A 178 -16.25 15.86 -4.78
N SER A 179 -16.35 15.63 -6.10
CA SER A 179 -15.27 15.03 -6.88
C SER A 179 -13.97 15.85 -6.81
N ARG A 180 -14.06 17.18 -6.90
CA ARG A 180 -12.90 18.08 -6.76
C ARG A 180 -12.32 18.03 -5.34
N LYS A 181 -13.18 18.09 -4.32
CA LYS A 181 -12.77 18.06 -2.90
C LYS A 181 -12.13 16.72 -2.55
N PHE A 182 -12.75 15.61 -2.93
CA PHE A 182 -12.24 14.25 -2.77
C PHE A 182 -10.85 14.14 -3.43
N LYS A 183 -10.73 14.53 -4.70
CA LYS A 183 -9.43 14.52 -5.40
C LYS A 183 -8.39 15.43 -4.76
N SER A 184 -8.77 16.57 -4.18
CA SER A 184 -7.81 17.45 -3.51
C SER A 184 -7.20 16.83 -2.25
N ILE A 185 -8.00 16.03 -1.52
CA ILE A 185 -7.63 15.36 -0.27
C ILE A 185 -6.90 14.05 -0.56
N PHE A 186 -7.52 13.20 -1.37
CA PHE A 186 -7.08 11.82 -1.63
C PHE A 186 -6.23 11.68 -2.89
N LYS A 187 -5.95 12.78 -3.61
CA LYS A 187 -5.14 12.83 -4.85
C LYS A 187 -5.64 11.95 -6.01
N MET A 188 -6.81 11.32 -5.88
CA MET A 188 -7.46 10.54 -6.95
C MET A 188 -8.96 10.84 -7.06
N SER A 189 -9.56 10.43 -8.17
CA SER A 189 -11.02 10.50 -8.32
C SER A 189 -11.72 9.47 -7.43
N PRO A 190 -12.98 9.72 -7.03
CA PRO A 190 -13.77 8.74 -6.27
C PRO A 190 -13.88 7.37 -6.95
N ASN A 191 -14.07 7.32 -8.28
CA ASN A 191 -14.11 6.05 -9.02
C ASN A 191 -12.80 5.26 -8.91
N ARG A 192 -11.66 5.96 -8.97
CA ARG A 192 -10.36 5.31 -8.82
C ARG A 192 -10.18 4.75 -7.41
N TYR A 193 -10.69 5.47 -6.41
CA TYR A 193 -10.69 5.01 -5.02
C TYR A 193 -11.48 3.72 -4.85
N ILE A 194 -12.72 3.71 -5.34
CA ILE A 194 -13.61 2.53 -5.26
C ILE A 194 -12.94 1.33 -5.93
N LEU A 195 -12.41 1.49 -7.15
CA LEU A 195 -11.73 0.41 -7.85
C LEU A 195 -10.54 -0.13 -7.05
N ALA A 196 -9.71 0.77 -6.53
CA ALA A 196 -8.51 0.40 -5.82
C ALA A 196 -8.85 -0.31 -4.48
N LYS A 197 -9.96 0.07 -3.83
CA LYS A 197 -10.47 -0.60 -2.62
C LYS A 197 -11.04 -1.97 -2.93
N LYS A 198 -11.81 -2.11 -4.02
CA LYS A 198 -12.28 -3.41 -4.54
C LYS A 198 -11.13 -4.38 -4.80
N MET A 199 -10.04 -3.92 -5.41
CA MET A 199 -8.84 -4.74 -5.64
C MET A 199 -8.18 -5.15 -4.33
N SER A 200 -8.04 -4.23 -3.37
CA SER A 200 -7.47 -4.53 -2.06
C SER A 200 -8.25 -5.62 -1.30
N GLU A 201 -9.57 -5.50 -1.22
CA GLU A 201 -10.41 -6.51 -0.55
C GLU A 201 -10.37 -7.86 -1.28
N ALA A 202 -10.39 -7.86 -2.61
CA ALA A 202 -10.24 -9.09 -3.39
C ALA A 202 -8.86 -9.76 -3.17
N SER A 203 -7.78 -8.97 -3.08
CA SER A 203 -6.43 -9.48 -2.74
C SER A 203 -6.39 -10.12 -1.37
N LYS A 204 -6.99 -9.49 -0.34
CA LYS A 204 -7.09 -10.08 1.01
C LYS A 204 -7.86 -11.40 0.98
N ALA A 205 -8.97 -11.46 0.25
CA ALA A 205 -9.73 -12.69 0.12
C ALA A 205 -8.88 -13.82 -0.49
N LEU A 206 -8.15 -13.54 -1.57
CA LEU A 206 -7.24 -14.52 -2.21
C LEU A 206 -6.14 -14.98 -1.25
N ALA A 207 -5.52 -14.06 -0.51
CA ALA A 207 -4.50 -14.37 0.48
C ALA A 207 -5.05 -15.25 1.62
N ASN A 208 -6.31 -15.05 2.00
CA ASN A 208 -7.02 -15.87 2.99
C ASN A 208 -7.62 -17.17 2.41
N GLY A 209 -7.14 -17.61 1.24
CA GLY A 209 -7.48 -18.90 0.65
C GLY A 209 -8.71 -18.91 -0.26
N ALA A 210 -9.42 -17.78 -0.40
CA ALA A 210 -10.59 -17.69 -1.28
C ALA A 210 -10.24 -18.06 -2.72
N THR A 211 -11.20 -18.63 -3.44
CA THR A 211 -11.04 -18.91 -4.88
C THR A 211 -11.04 -17.60 -5.67
N VAL A 212 -10.55 -17.65 -6.92
CA VAL A 212 -10.58 -16.49 -7.83
C VAL A 212 -12.02 -15.99 -8.03
N TYR A 213 -12.98 -16.91 -8.13
CA TYR A 213 -14.41 -16.60 -8.18
C TYR A 213 -14.93 -15.90 -6.90
N GLN A 214 -14.58 -16.40 -5.71
CA GLN A 214 -14.98 -15.74 -4.47
C GLN A 214 -14.40 -14.33 -4.35
N ALA A 215 -13.13 -14.16 -4.73
CA ALA A 215 -12.48 -12.87 -4.75
C ALA A 215 -13.09 -11.91 -5.78
N SER A 216 -13.58 -12.41 -6.94
CA SER A 216 -14.28 -11.57 -7.91
C SER A 216 -15.59 -11.02 -7.34
N ILE A 217 -16.33 -11.83 -6.59
CA ILE A 217 -17.56 -11.40 -5.89
C ILE A 217 -17.22 -10.32 -4.85
N VAL A 218 -16.18 -10.51 -4.04
CA VAL A 218 -15.72 -9.51 -3.05
C VAL A 218 -15.36 -8.19 -3.73
N GLY A 219 -14.72 -8.25 -4.91
CA GLY A 219 -14.43 -7.07 -5.73
C GLY A 219 -15.64 -6.45 -6.43
N GLY A 220 -16.86 -6.98 -6.24
CA GLY A 220 -18.07 -6.51 -6.90
C GLY A 220 -18.10 -6.77 -8.42
N TYR A 221 -17.46 -7.84 -8.89
CA TYR A 221 -17.48 -8.29 -10.28
C TYR A 221 -18.42 -9.48 -10.45
N THR A 222 -19.29 -9.40 -11.45
CA THR A 222 -20.16 -10.49 -11.88
C THR A 222 -19.49 -11.44 -12.87
N ASP A 223 -18.45 -10.98 -13.58
CA ASP A 223 -17.64 -11.77 -14.51
C ASP A 223 -16.21 -11.95 -13.99
N GLU A 224 -15.86 -13.19 -13.66
CA GLU A 224 -14.53 -13.59 -13.19
C GLU A 224 -13.43 -13.25 -14.21
N LYS A 225 -13.70 -13.31 -15.52
CA LYS A 225 -12.72 -12.94 -16.56
C LYS A 225 -12.48 -11.43 -16.58
N ALA A 226 -13.54 -10.63 -16.40
CA ALA A 226 -13.41 -9.18 -16.26
C ALA A 226 -12.61 -8.81 -15.01
N PHE A 227 -12.90 -9.46 -13.89
CA PHE A 227 -12.12 -9.33 -12.65
C PHE A 227 -10.65 -9.69 -12.89
N ALA A 228 -10.34 -10.86 -13.45
CA ALA A 228 -8.96 -11.30 -13.63
C ALA A 228 -8.13 -10.33 -14.51
N ARG A 229 -8.74 -9.73 -15.54
CA ARG A 229 -8.10 -8.68 -16.35
C ARG A 229 -7.83 -7.41 -15.54
N ALA A 230 -8.83 -6.94 -14.78
CA ALA A 230 -8.69 -5.75 -13.94
C ALA A 230 -7.65 -5.96 -12.83
N PHE A 231 -7.71 -7.10 -12.15
CA PHE A 231 -6.78 -7.50 -11.11
C PHE A 231 -5.35 -7.63 -11.65
N LYS A 232 -5.15 -8.31 -12.79
CA LYS A 232 -3.81 -8.40 -13.41
C LYS A 232 -3.25 -7.03 -13.77
N LYS A 233 -4.10 -6.14 -14.30
CA LYS A 233 -3.70 -4.76 -14.62
C LYS A 233 -3.31 -3.98 -13.37
N TYR A 234 -4.01 -4.20 -12.25
CA TYR A 234 -3.81 -3.44 -11.02
C TYR A 234 -2.70 -4.00 -10.12
N MET A 235 -2.62 -5.33 -9.98
CA MET A 235 -1.68 -6.05 -9.10
C MET A 235 -0.42 -6.53 -9.84
N GLU A 236 -0.33 -6.32 -11.15
CA GLU A 236 0.75 -6.79 -12.04
C GLU A 236 0.95 -8.32 -12.08
N THR A 237 0.09 -9.08 -11.40
CA THR A 237 0.06 -10.54 -11.37
C THR A 237 -1.37 -11.06 -11.47
N THR A 238 -1.56 -12.30 -11.93
CA THR A 238 -2.90 -12.88 -12.05
C THR A 238 -3.47 -13.20 -10.67
N PRO A 239 -4.81 -13.19 -10.47
CA PRO A 239 -5.42 -13.64 -9.21
C PRO A 239 -4.96 -15.02 -8.78
N SER A 240 -4.85 -15.97 -9.73
CA SER A 240 -4.40 -17.33 -9.45
C SER A 240 -2.95 -17.37 -8.98
N ASN A 241 -2.07 -16.59 -9.61
CA ASN A 241 -0.67 -16.50 -9.17
C ASN A 241 -0.56 -15.79 -7.83
N TYR A 242 -1.32 -14.71 -7.61
CA TYR A 242 -1.39 -14.01 -6.32
C TYR A 242 -1.84 -14.94 -5.19
N ARG A 243 -2.91 -15.71 -5.43
CA ARG A 243 -3.40 -16.72 -4.49
C ARG A 243 -2.37 -17.81 -4.22
N LYS A 244 -1.69 -18.31 -5.26
CA LYS A 244 -0.65 -19.33 -5.11
C LYS A 244 0.54 -18.77 -4.33
N SER A 245 0.96 -17.55 -4.63
CA SER A 245 2.06 -16.89 -3.94
C SER A 245 1.69 -16.63 -2.46
N HIS A 246 0.47 -16.19 -2.15
CA HIS A 246 0.10 -15.95 -0.76
C HIS A 246 -0.26 -17.23 0.04
N ILE A 247 -0.51 -18.36 -0.63
CA ILE A 247 -0.60 -19.69 0.01
C ILE A 247 0.79 -20.34 0.11
N GLU A 248 1.67 -20.06 -0.84
CA GLU A 248 3.09 -20.43 -0.86
C GLU A 248 3.86 -19.35 -1.66
N GLN A 249 4.67 -18.53 -0.95
CA GLN A 249 5.73 -17.63 -1.44
C GLN A 249 5.40 -16.15 -1.81
N PRO A 250 6.43 -15.30 -1.74
CA PRO A 250 7.22 -14.85 -0.62
C PRO A 250 6.58 -13.62 0.05
#